data_AF-A0A401JAF2-F1
#
_entry.id   AF-A0A401JAF2-F1
#
_cell.length_a   1.000
_cell.length_b   1.000
_cell.length_c   1.000
_cell.angle_alpha   90.00
_cell.angle_beta   90.00
_cell.angle_gamma   90.00
#
_symmetry.space_group_name_H-M   'P 1'
#
loop_
_entity.id
_entity.type
_entity.pdbx_description
1 polymer ?
#
loop_
_entity_poly.entity_id
_entity_poly.type
_entity_poly.pdbx_seq_one_letter_code
_entity_poly.pdbx_strand_id
1 'polypeptide(L)'
;MDKKAALALIARLRDAQAKNLLVGAPLGSGLTGQRSLWTEQDFLALGMQVYQRLDCAAATMILCCYNLHDYKQVPDWLNSKYWAHPERWEI
;
A
#
# COMPACT_ATOMS: atom_id res chain seq x y z
N MET A 1 -16.22 4.54 12.75
CA MET A 1 -14.84 4.29 13.19
C MET A 1 -14.01 5.50 12.79
N ASP A 2 -13.18 6.02 13.70
CA ASP A 2 -12.25 7.13 13.38
C ASP A 2 -11.14 6.68 12.41
N LYS A 3 -10.63 7.59 11.57
CA LYS A 3 -9.58 7.32 10.57
C LYS A 3 -8.30 6.80 11.23
N LYS A 4 -7.90 7.35 12.38
CA LYS A 4 -6.70 6.90 13.10
C LYS A 4 -6.84 5.45 13.58
N ALA A 5 -7.99 5.11 14.15
CA ALA A 5 -8.28 3.74 14.58
C ALA A 5 -8.30 2.77 13.40
N ALA A 6 -8.86 3.19 12.26
CA ALA A 6 -8.86 2.40 11.03
C ALA A 6 -7.44 2.15 10.49
N LEU A 7 -6.59 3.17 10.44
CA LEU A 7 -5.20 3.05 10.05
C LEU A 7 -4.42 2.09 10.95
N ALA A 8 -4.61 2.19 12.27
CA ALA A 8 -3.98 1.28 13.22
C ALA A 8 -4.44 -0.18 13.04
N LEU A 9 -5.71 -0.39 12.73
CA LEU A 9 -6.25 -1.71 12.43
C LEU A 9 -5.63 -2.29 11.15
N ILE A 10 -5.59 -1.51 10.06
CA ILE A 10 -4.99 -1.96 8.79
C ILE A 10 -3.51 -2.30 8.98
N ALA A 11 -2.75 -1.44 9.68
CA ALA A 11 -1.34 -1.69 9.98
C ALA A 11 -1.15 -3.00 10.76
N ARG A 12 -1.96 -3.23 11.80
CA ARG A 12 -1.88 -4.46 12.60
C ARG A 12 -2.26 -5.71 11.80
N LEU A 13 -3.26 -5.61 10.91
CA LEU A 13 -3.62 -6.72 10.01
C LEU A 13 -2.47 -7.05 9.05
N ARG A 14 -1.88 -6.01 8.44
CA ARG A 14 -0.71 -6.11 7.56
C ARG A 14 0.48 -6.77 8.25
N ASP A 15 0.81 -6.32 9.46
CA ASP A 15 2.06 -6.71 10.13
C ASP A 15 1.98 -8.08 10.81
N ALA A 16 0.80 -8.47 11.31
CA ALA A 16 0.69 -9.65 12.19
C ALA A 16 -0.25 -10.75 11.69
N GLN A 17 -1.14 -10.47 10.74
CA GLN A 17 -2.29 -11.36 10.47
C GLN A 17 -2.44 -11.79 9.01
N ALA A 18 -1.91 -11.03 8.05
CA ALA A 18 -2.18 -11.26 6.64
C ALA A 18 -0.89 -11.27 5.79
N LYS A 19 -0.70 -12.35 5.03
CA LYS A 19 0.31 -12.37 3.94
C LYS A 19 -0.13 -11.50 2.77
N ASN A 20 -1.43 -11.48 2.49
CA ASN A 20 -2.07 -10.68 1.45
C ASN A 20 -3.27 -9.94 2.05
N LEU A 21 -3.38 -8.65 1.79
CA LEU A 21 -4.47 -7.81 2.29
C LEU A 21 -5.02 -6.94 1.16
N LEU A 22 -6.34 -6.94 0.99
CA LEU A 22 -7.05 -6.05 0.08
C LEU A 22 -7.95 -5.13 0.89
N VAL A 23 -7.83 -3.82 0.68
CA VAL A 23 -8.61 -2.80 1.39
C VAL A 23 -9.35 -1.96 0.37
N GLY A 24 -10.66 -1.81 0.57
CA GLY A 24 -11.51 -0.90 -0.20
C GLY A 24 -11.84 0.34 0.61
N ALA A 25 -11.65 1.52 0.02
CA ALA A 25 -12.02 2.79 0.64
C ALA A 25 -12.62 3.77 -0.37
N PRO A 26 -13.60 4.60 0.03
CA PRO A 26 -14.09 5.66 -0.83
C PRO A 26 -13.05 6.77 -0.97
N LEU A 27 -12.94 7.37 -2.16
CA LEU A 27 -12.16 8.57 -2.43
C LEU A 27 -13.09 9.74 -2.82
N GLY A 28 -12.74 10.95 -2.39
CA GLY A 28 -13.49 12.14 -2.75
C GLY A 28 -14.90 12.14 -2.14
N SER A 29 -15.93 11.82 -2.93
CA SER A 29 -17.29 11.63 -2.42
C SER A 29 -17.44 10.22 -1.87
N GLY A 30 -17.78 10.10 -0.59
CA GLY A 30 -18.10 8.82 0.05
C GLY A 30 -19.46 8.28 -0.38
N LEU A 31 -19.69 7.00 -0.10
CA LEU A 31 -20.91 6.27 -0.47
C LEU A 31 -22.21 6.88 0.10
N THR A 32 -22.11 7.66 1.17
CA THR A 32 -23.25 8.35 1.82
C THR A 32 -23.40 9.80 1.40
N GLY A 33 -22.69 10.25 0.34
CA GLY A 33 -22.63 11.65 -0.08
C GLY A 33 -21.77 12.55 0.80
N GLN A 34 -21.20 12.01 1.88
CA GLN A 34 -20.23 12.72 2.72
C GLN A 34 -18.83 12.63 2.11
N ARG A 35 -18.04 13.70 2.21
CA ARG A 35 -16.66 13.70 1.71
C ARG A 35 -15.83 12.66 2.48
N SER A 36 -15.17 11.78 1.75
CA SER A 36 -14.24 10.81 2.32
C SER A 36 -13.04 11.52 2.94
N LEU A 37 -12.61 11.04 4.11
CA LEU A 37 -11.38 11.46 4.76
C LEU A 37 -10.16 10.69 4.26
N TRP A 38 -10.36 9.65 3.44
CA TRP A 38 -9.30 8.82 2.90
C TRP A 38 -8.69 9.43 1.65
N THR A 39 -7.37 9.32 1.55
CA THR A 39 -6.58 9.66 0.36
C THR A 39 -5.75 8.45 -0.04
N GLU A 40 -5.30 8.40 -1.30
CA GLU A 40 -4.41 7.33 -1.76
C GLU A 40 -3.10 7.30 -0.94
N GLN A 41 -2.65 8.47 -0.49
CA GLN A 41 -1.42 8.63 0.28
C GLN A 41 -1.45 7.93 1.64
N ASP A 42 -2.64 7.77 2.25
CA ASP A 42 -2.80 6.98 3.47
C ASP A 42 -2.41 5.51 3.25
N PHE A 43 -2.76 4.95 2.09
CA PHE A 43 -2.47 3.56 1.73
C PHE A 43 -1.04 3.38 1.25
N LEU A 44 -0.50 4.36 0.52
CA LEU A 44 0.93 4.38 0.15
C LEU A 44 1.83 4.41 1.39
N ALA A 45 1.49 5.19 2.41
CA ALA A 45 2.22 5.22 3.69
C ALA A 45 2.18 3.87 4.43
N LEU A 46 1.17 3.03 4.15
CA LEU A 46 1.07 1.66 4.64
C LEU A 46 1.78 0.65 3.73
N GLY A 47 2.53 1.08 2.71
CA GLY A 47 3.22 0.19 1.78
C GLY A 47 2.26 -0.61 0.90
N MET A 48 1.02 -0.14 0.74
CA MET A 48 0.03 -0.74 -0.14
C MET A 48 0.13 -0.12 -1.53
N GLN A 49 -0.25 -0.89 -2.54
CA GLN A 49 -0.32 -0.45 -3.94
C GLN A 49 -1.77 -0.35 -4.40
N VAL A 50 -2.04 0.57 -5.32
CA VAL A 50 -3.37 0.69 -5.93
C VAL A 50 -3.59 -0.50 -6.86
N TYR A 51 -4.58 -1.32 -6.55
CA TYR A 51 -4.99 -2.45 -7.38
C TYR A 51 -6.00 -2.01 -8.44
N GLN A 52 -7.02 -1.26 -8.05
CA GLN A 52 -8.06 -0.81 -8.96
C GLN A 52 -8.77 0.44 -8.43
N ARG A 53 -9.25 1.29 -9.35
CA ARG A 53 -10.21 2.36 -9.06
C ARG A 53 -11.56 1.94 -9.63
N LEU A 54 -12.61 2.07 -8.83
CA LEU A 54 -13.96 1.65 -9.16
C LEU A 54 -14.87 2.87 -9.11
N ASP A 55 -15.50 3.19 -10.22
CA ASP A 55 -16.54 4.22 -10.23
C ASP A 55 -17.87 3.55 -9.93
N CYS A 56 -18.35 3.72 -8.71
CA CYS A 56 -19.67 3.30 -8.29
C CYS A 56 -20.65 4.46 -8.49
N ALA A 57 -21.94 4.14 -8.66
CA ALA A 57 -22.98 5.13 -8.93
C ALA A 57 -23.04 6.30 -7.92
N ALA A 58 -22.59 6.09 -6.68
CA ALA A 58 -22.60 7.10 -5.61
C ALA A 58 -21.21 7.61 -5.18
N ALA A 59 -20.12 6.94 -5.60
CA ALA A 59 -18.77 7.23 -5.11
C ALA A 59 -17.70 6.58 -5.97
N THR A 60 -16.53 7.21 -6.05
CA THR A 60 -15.31 6.53 -6.51
C THR A 60 -14.71 5.76 -5.34
N MET A 61 -14.46 4.48 -5.52
CA MET A 61 -13.74 3.63 -4.58
C MET A 61 -12.34 3.31 -5.10
N ILE A 62 -11.40 3.17 -4.17
CA ILE A 62 -10.09 2.61 -4.45
C ILE A 62 -9.95 1.27 -3.76
N LEU A 63 -9.41 0.31 -4.49
CA LEU A 63 -8.92 -0.97 -3.97
C LEU A 63 -7.41 -0.90 -3.89
N CYS A 64 -6.87 -1.05 -2.69
CA CYS A 64 -5.45 -1.10 -2.42
C CYS A 64 -5.06 -2.49 -1.94
N CYS A 65 -3.97 -3.05 -2.46
CA CYS A 65 -3.45 -4.35 -2.07
C CYS A 65 -2.10 -4.22 -1.35
N TYR A 66 -1.85 -5.15 -0.43
CA TYR A 66 -0.55 -5.44 0.14
C TYR A 66 -0.29 -6.93 0.00
N ASN A 67 0.92 -7.29 -0.41
CA ASN A 67 1.37 -8.67 -0.45
C ASN A 67 2.81 -8.74 0.07
N LEU A 68 3.01 -9.52 1.14
CA LEU A 68 4.28 -9.65 1.84
C LEU A 68 5.44 -10.08 0.92
N HIS A 69 5.16 -10.81 -0.17
CA HIS A 69 6.19 -11.36 -1.05
C HIS A 69 6.74 -10.36 -2.06
N ASP A 70 5.97 -9.34 -2.44
CA ASP A 70 6.31 -8.40 -3.52
C ASP A 70 6.11 -6.92 -3.16
N TYR A 71 5.69 -6.61 -1.92
CA TYR A 71 5.47 -5.22 -1.48
C TYR A 71 6.73 -4.35 -1.59
N LYS A 72 7.91 -4.95 -1.40
CA LYS A 72 9.20 -4.28 -1.58
C LYS A 72 9.87 -4.87 -2.81
N GLN A 73 9.82 -4.13 -3.91
CA GLN A 73 10.67 -4.41 -5.06
C GLN A 73 12.13 -4.25 -4.61
N VAL A 74 12.87 -5.35 -4.55
CA VAL A 74 14.30 -5.35 -4.28
C VAL A 74 14.97 -4.97 -5.60
N PRO A 75 15.60 -3.79 -5.71
CA PRO A 75 16.26 -3.42 -6.95
C PRO A 75 17.48 -4.33 -7.16
N ASP A 76 17.82 -4.63 -8.42
CA ASP A 76 18.93 -5.53 -8.74
C ASP A 76 20.28 -5.08 -8.15
N TRP A 77 20.49 -3.77 -8.00
CA TRP A 77 21.69 -3.22 -7.38
C TRP A 77 21.82 -3.53 -5.88
N LEU A 78 20.73 -3.97 -5.22
CA LEU A 78 20.68 -4.42 -3.83
C LEU A 78 20.70 -5.96 -3.75
N ASN A 79 21.37 -6.64 -4.68
CA ASN A 79 21.69 -8.06 -4.55
C ASN A 79 23.19 -8.26 -4.32
N SER A 80 23.59 -9.38 -3.70
CA SER A 80 25.00 -9.69 -3.43
C SER A 80 25.87 -9.91 -4.67
N LYS A 81 25.27 -9.96 -5.87
CA LYS A 81 25.96 -10.13 -7.16
C LYS A 81 26.51 -8.80 -7.70
N TYR A 82 25.83 -7.69 -7.41
CA TYR A 82 26.24 -6.33 -7.79
C TYR A 82 26.61 -5.44 -6.59
N TRP A 83 26.27 -5.88 -5.37
CA TRP A 83 26.68 -5.19 -4.15
C TRP A 83 28.19 -5.31 -4.01
N ALA A 84 28.84 -4.15 -4.16
CA ALA A 84 30.28 -3.94 -4.13
C ALA A 84 31.02 -4.61 -5.29
N HIS A 85 31.02 -3.98 -6.49
CA HIS A 85 31.88 -4.33 -7.64
C HIS A 85 33.33 -4.63 -7.19
N PRO A 86 33.72 -5.90 -6.95
CA PRO A 86 34.99 -6.20 -6.30
C PRO A 86 36.17 -5.91 -7.23
N GLU A 87 35.92 -6.04 -8.55
CA GLU A 87 36.84 -5.67 -9.63
C GLU A 87 37.23 -4.17 -9.66
N ARG A 88 36.57 -3.30 -8.88
CA ARG A 88 36.93 -1.88 -8.76
C ARG A 88 37.83 -1.56 -7.55
N TRP A 89 38.24 -2.57 -6.78
CA TRP A 89 39.09 -2.41 -5.59
C TRP A 89 40.51 -2.95 -5.75
N GLU A 90 40.94 -3.26 -6.97
CA GLU A 90 42.34 -3.63 -7.22
C GLU A 90 43.26 -2.40 -6.99
N ILE A 91 44.22 -2.56 -6.06
CA ILE A 91 45.31 -1.62 -5.73
C ILE A 91 46.56 -2.02 -6.52
#